data_AF-A0A679I1H9-F1
#
_entry.id   AF-A0A679I1H9-F1
#
_cell.length_a   1.000
_cell.length_b   1.000
_cell.length_c   1.000
_cell.angle_alpha   90.00
_cell.angle_beta   90.00
_cell.angle_gamma   90.00
#
_symmetry.space_group_name_H-M   'P 1'
#
loop_
_entity.id
_entity.type
_entity.pdbx_description
1 polymer ?
#
loop_
_entity_poly.entity_id
_entity_poly.type
_entity_poly.pdbx_seq_one_letter_code
_entity_poly.pdbx_strand_id
1 'polypeptide(L)'
;MTRITRTLTAFVYTLSVSSLAHAGYLTDVGYDALLAEFGTSTPTGAGVPVTQVEAPNNDVSGGAPPVFMPDPSNSDFAGKVITSPNGNLSGAYSSHATSVGQIFYGNTGSMASGISQITSYEAQAWINTLAASGGAATTASSRIANHSRVGGGGDAQTDGSILRFVDRQVALKQYVQVVASTSSTTASPLLSDSYNSIVVGRTDGVNHIGTDAVDSVYVAGRTAPSIVAPFETPSAATPVVASAAALLIQTGHNAGSALSDGSTTISGVGTVYDAERAATVKAVLMAGADRQTANTSTAANITDYRSAGHQTTNGLDDRYGAGQVNIYNSYRILTGGEQKSFQHGGHDITTAGFDYASLGGLSGTPWTASYFFNGTPGTSLYASLVWNLTVSDNSLLATHLYNLDLSLFDATTNSLLASSSSLLDNTENIYFKLLLGTRYELRVTTSEAVNFLSDYALAWRIDSDLAAVPIPPSAWLFVSALMCLFVHRAVTSSCRRYVP
;
A
#
# COMPACT_ATOMS: atom_id res chain seq x y z
N MET A 1 56.36 -2.54 -47.12
CA MET A 1 56.21 -1.25 -46.43
C MET A 1 54.81 -0.73 -46.73
N THR A 2 53.81 -1.07 -45.91
CA THR A 2 53.29 -0.29 -44.73
C THR A 2 52.56 0.98 -45.16
N ARG A 3 51.30 1.27 -44.81
CA ARG A 3 50.34 0.65 -43.88
C ARG A 3 48.92 1.06 -44.29
N ILE A 4 48.01 0.12 -44.14
CA ILE A 4 46.55 0.29 -44.09
C ILE A 4 46.23 1.14 -42.86
N THR A 5 45.47 2.23 -43.04
CA THR A 5 44.87 2.96 -41.92
C THR A 5 43.35 2.79 -42.00
N ARG A 6 42.85 1.89 -41.15
CA ARG A 6 41.44 1.76 -40.80
C ARG A 6 41.06 2.97 -39.95
N THR A 7 40.00 3.68 -40.30
CA THR A 7 39.33 4.57 -39.35
C THR A 7 37.91 4.07 -39.20
N LEU A 8 37.68 3.52 -38.02
CA LEU A 8 36.46 2.90 -37.55
C LEU A 8 35.41 4.01 -37.35
N THR A 9 34.28 3.94 -38.06
CA THR A 9 33.10 4.72 -37.73
C THR A 9 32.52 4.14 -36.44
N ALA A 10 32.78 4.79 -35.30
CA ALA A 10 32.18 4.42 -34.03
C ALA A 10 30.69 4.82 -34.06
N PHE A 11 29.83 3.82 -34.26
CA PHE A 11 28.40 3.95 -34.01
C PHE A 11 28.22 4.07 -32.49
N VAL A 12 27.90 5.27 -32.00
CA VAL A 12 27.47 5.48 -30.63
C VAL A 12 26.08 4.85 -30.51
N TYR A 13 26.02 3.62 -29.99
CA TYR A 13 24.79 3.05 -29.47
C TYR A 13 24.55 3.68 -28.09
N THR A 14 23.86 4.83 -28.06
CA THR A 14 23.14 5.25 -26.86
C THR A 14 22.01 4.26 -26.64
N LEU A 15 22.22 3.27 -25.76
CA LEU A 15 21.15 2.49 -25.15
C LEU A 15 20.37 3.42 -24.21
N SER A 16 19.46 4.20 -24.78
CA SER A 16 18.35 4.84 -24.07
C SER A 16 17.30 3.77 -23.77
N VAL A 17 17.46 3.04 -22.68
CA VAL A 17 16.46 2.10 -22.17
C VAL A 17 15.98 2.61 -20.81
N SER A 18 15.09 3.61 -20.78
CA SER A 18 14.49 4.05 -19.52
C SER A 18 13.09 4.66 -19.62
N SER A 19 12.56 4.97 -20.82
CA SER A 19 11.27 5.67 -20.93
C SER A 19 10.06 4.75 -21.11
N LEU A 20 10.23 3.52 -21.61
CA LEU A 20 9.10 2.62 -21.91
C LEU A 20 8.63 1.80 -20.70
N ALA A 21 9.50 1.52 -19.73
CA ALA A 21 9.15 0.72 -18.54
C ALA A 21 8.29 1.49 -17.52
N HIS A 22 8.44 2.83 -17.45
CA HIS A 22 7.78 3.66 -16.45
C HIS A 22 6.28 3.91 -16.73
N ALA A 23 5.85 3.86 -17.99
CA ALA A 23 4.44 3.95 -18.35
C ALA A 23 3.71 2.61 -18.18
N GLY A 24 4.39 1.48 -18.41
CA GLY A 24 3.75 0.16 -18.37
C GLY A 24 3.27 -0.23 -16.96
N TYR A 25 4.04 0.10 -15.92
CA TYR A 25 3.69 -0.36 -14.57
C TYR A 25 2.44 0.38 -14.03
N LEU A 26 2.21 1.63 -14.46
CA LEU A 26 1.02 2.41 -14.09
C LEU A 26 -0.26 1.72 -14.59
N THR A 27 -0.22 1.13 -15.79
CA THR A 27 -1.29 0.26 -16.28
C THR A 27 -1.42 -0.99 -15.39
N ASP A 28 -0.31 -1.65 -15.07
CA ASP A 28 -0.28 -2.91 -14.32
C ASP A 28 -0.83 -2.79 -12.88
N VAL A 29 -0.72 -1.60 -12.28
CA VAL A 29 -1.26 -1.31 -10.93
C VAL A 29 -2.60 -0.56 -10.97
N GLY A 30 -3.26 -0.52 -12.12
CA GLY A 30 -4.60 0.05 -12.28
C GLY A 30 -4.68 1.58 -12.29
N TYR A 31 -3.55 2.31 -12.28
CA TYR A 31 -3.57 3.78 -12.27
C TYR A 31 -4.18 4.35 -13.55
N ASP A 32 -3.91 3.77 -14.71
CA ASP A 32 -4.50 4.23 -15.97
C ASP A 32 -6.02 4.06 -16.01
N ALA A 33 -6.55 3.01 -15.37
CA ALA A 33 -7.99 2.82 -15.24
C ALA A 33 -8.61 3.91 -14.35
N LEU A 34 -7.94 4.26 -13.26
CA LEU A 34 -8.34 5.37 -12.39
C LEU A 34 -8.27 6.71 -13.12
N LEU A 35 -7.23 6.94 -13.92
CA LEU A 35 -7.11 8.14 -14.73
C LEU A 35 -8.18 8.20 -15.84
N ALA A 36 -8.53 7.07 -16.44
CA ALA A 36 -9.58 7.00 -17.44
C ALA A 36 -10.97 7.29 -16.86
N GLU A 37 -11.25 6.85 -15.63
CA GLU A 37 -12.53 7.11 -14.96
C GLU A 37 -12.67 8.56 -14.51
N PHE A 38 -11.62 9.14 -13.91
CA PHE A 38 -11.74 10.46 -13.23
C PHE A 38 -11.04 11.62 -13.95
N GLY A 39 -10.19 11.35 -14.94
CA GLY A 39 -9.47 12.38 -15.69
C GLY A 39 -8.70 13.34 -14.79
N THR A 40 -8.98 14.63 -14.89
CA THR A 40 -8.31 15.66 -14.06
C THR A 40 -8.70 15.62 -12.58
N SER A 41 -9.74 14.86 -12.22
CA SER A 41 -10.17 14.68 -10.83
C SER A 41 -9.47 13.52 -10.13
N THR A 42 -8.63 12.75 -10.84
CA THR A 42 -7.83 11.68 -10.25
C THR A 42 -6.94 12.24 -9.13
N PRO A 43 -6.92 11.64 -7.92
CA PRO A 43 -6.03 12.07 -6.85
C PRO A 43 -4.57 11.94 -7.30
N THR A 44 -3.75 12.87 -6.86
CA THR A 44 -2.34 13.00 -7.25
C THR A 44 -1.39 12.94 -6.05
N GLY A 45 -1.90 12.64 -4.84
CA GLY A 45 -1.17 12.79 -3.58
C GLY A 45 -0.94 14.25 -3.14
N ALA A 46 -1.63 15.22 -3.76
CA ALA A 46 -1.49 16.63 -3.39
C ALA A 46 -1.94 16.88 -1.95
N GLY A 47 -1.16 17.69 -1.22
CA GLY A 47 -1.42 17.98 0.20
C GLY A 47 -0.92 16.91 1.17
N VAL A 48 -0.36 15.79 0.67
CA VAL A 48 0.22 14.74 1.52
C VAL A 48 1.73 14.94 1.64
N PRO A 49 2.24 15.46 2.79
CA PRO A 49 3.67 15.56 3.04
C PRO A 49 4.26 14.16 3.26
N VAL A 50 5.41 13.90 2.66
CA VAL A 50 6.05 12.57 2.70
C VAL A 50 7.50 12.63 3.14
N THR A 51 7.99 11.47 3.57
CA THR A 51 9.37 11.24 3.95
C THR A 51 9.97 10.16 3.06
N GLN A 52 11.19 10.40 2.58
CA GLN A 52 12.01 9.37 1.94
C GLN A 52 13.25 9.11 2.81
N VAL A 53 13.38 7.88 3.30
CA VAL A 53 14.47 7.47 4.18
C VAL A 53 15.38 6.51 3.42
N GLU A 54 16.67 6.84 3.34
CA GLU A 54 17.64 6.10 2.53
C GLU A 54 18.89 5.77 3.35
N ALA A 55 19.49 4.61 3.05
CA ALA A 55 20.83 4.31 3.54
C ALA A 55 21.84 5.14 2.72
N PRO A 56 22.98 5.55 3.32
CA PRO A 56 24.03 6.19 2.55
C PRO A 56 24.55 5.22 1.47
N ASN A 57 24.76 5.72 0.25
CA ASN A 57 25.33 4.93 -0.84
C ASN A 57 26.88 4.94 -0.86
N ASN A 58 27.49 5.61 0.12
CA ASN A 58 28.93 5.68 0.35
C ASN A 58 29.29 5.11 1.73
N ASP A 59 30.55 4.71 1.89
CA ASP A 59 31.08 4.29 3.19
C ASP A 59 31.24 5.50 4.13
N VAL A 60 30.53 5.45 5.26
CA VAL A 60 30.53 6.49 6.30
C VAL A 60 31.36 6.11 7.53
N SER A 61 31.96 4.91 7.57
CA SER A 61 32.71 4.41 8.73
C SER A 61 33.94 5.26 9.07
N GLY A 62 34.52 5.95 8.08
CA GLY A 62 35.63 6.90 8.26
C GLY A 62 35.21 8.33 8.60
N GLY A 63 33.93 8.57 8.92
CA GLY A 63 33.39 9.92 9.20
C GLY A 63 33.09 10.75 7.96
N ALA A 64 33.08 10.13 6.76
CA ALA A 64 32.63 10.80 5.55
C ALA A 64 31.14 11.16 5.67
N PRO A 65 30.71 12.34 5.18
CA PRO A 65 29.30 12.71 5.22
C PRO A 65 28.46 11.76 4.34
N PRO A 66 27.25 11.38 4.77
CA PRO A 66 26.41 10.42 4.06
C PRO A 66 25.83 11.00 2.77
N VAL A 67 25.78 10.19 1.71
CA VAL A 67 25.14 10.48 0.43
C VAL A 67 23.86 9.66 0.33
N PHE A 68 22.73 10.28 0.66
CA PHE A 68 21.43 9.60 0.80
C PHE A 68 20.28 10.35 0.10
N MET A 69 20.43 11.67 -0.10
CA MET A 69 19.34 12.53 -0.58
C MET A 69 19.17 12.41 -2.10
N PRO A 70 17.93 12.40 -2.64
CA PRO A 70 17.70 12.53 -4.08
C PRO A 70 18.19 13.88 -4.60
N ASP A 71 18.53 13.96 -5.89
CA ASP A 71 18.94 15.21 -6.52
C ASP A 71 17.73 16.13 -6.76
N PRO A 72 17.58 17.23 -6.00
CA PRO A 72 16.43 18.13 -6.14
C PRO A 72 16.43 18.91 -7.47
N SER A 73 17.55 18.92 -8.21
CA SER A 73 17.65 19.57 -9.52
C SER A 73 17.16 18.68 -10.68
N ASN A 74 16.85 17.40 -10.40
CA ASN A 74 16.26 16.52 -11.39
C ASN A 74 14.95 17.12 -11.92
N SER A 75 14.80 17.19 -13.25
CA SER A 75 13.63 17.79 -13.90
C SER A 75 12.31 17.14 -13.50
N ASP A 76 12.33 15.87 -13.10
CA ASP A 76 11.15 15.14 -12.64
C ASP A 76 10.66 15.62 -11.25
N PHE A 77 11.47 16.41 -10.54
CA PHE A 77 11.12 17.03 -9.26
C PHE A 77 10.83 18.53 -9.37
N ALA A 78 10.67 19.06 -10.59
CA ALA A 78 10.28 20.45 -10.79
C ALA A 78 9.00 20.80 -10.00
N GLY A 79 9.03 21.89 -9.24
CA GLY A 79 7.91 22.33 -8.39
C GLY A 79 7.82 21.65 -7.03
N LYS A 80 8.75 20.75 -6.69
CA LYS A 80 8.79 20.05 -5.40
C LYS A 80 9.83 20.67 -4.47
N VAL A 81 9.56 20.59 -3.19
CA VAL A 81 10.45 21.03 -2.11
C VAL A 81 10.97 19.79 -1.42
N ILE A 82 12.23 19.43 -1.73
CA ILE A 82 12.94 18.34 -1.07
C ILE A 82 13.90 18.95 -0.06
N THR A 83 13.67 18.67 1.22
CA THR A 83 14.50 19.16 2.33
C THR A 83 15.21 18.01 3.02
N SER A 84 16.34 18.30 3.65
CA SER A 84 16.93 17.40 4.62
C SER A 84 17.10 18.12 5.96
N PRO A 85 16.47 17.65 7.06
CA PRO A 85 16.49 18.37 8.34
C PRO A 85 17.89 18.56 8.93
N ASN A 86 18.80 17.61 8.68
CA ASN A 86 20.21 17.70 9.11
C ASN A 86 21.14 18.26 8.01
N GLY A 87 20.57 18.71 6.89
CA GLY A 87 21.30 19.20 5.73
C GLY A 87 21.95 18.09 4.88
N ASN A 88 22.31 18.44 3.64
CA ASN A 88 23.12 17.58 2.78
C ASN A 88 24.62 17.88 2.94
N LEU A 89 25.20 17.46 4.07
CA LEU A 89 26.60 17.75 4.40
C LEU A 89 27.60 17.21 3.38
N SER A 90 27.23 16.19 2.60
CA SER A 90 28.08 15.63 1.54
C SER A 90 28.20 16.54 0.31
N GLY A 91 27.20 17.40 0.08
CA GLY A 91 27.04 18.15 -1.16
C GLY A 91 26.72 17.30 -2.39
N ALA A 92 26.66 15.97 -2.26
CA ALA A 92 26.37 15.02 -3.33
C ALA A 92 24.97 14.41 -3.18
N TYR A 93 24.46 13.83 -4.25
CA TYR A 93 23.12 13.24 -4.31
C TYR A 93 23.18 11.76 -4.68
N SER A 94 22.26 10.99 -4.15
CA SER A 94 22.15 9.55 -4.39
C SER A 94 21.31 9.28 -5.64
N SER A 95 21.90 8.58 -6.62
CA SER A 95 21.17 8.12 -7.81
C SER A 95 20.06 7.14 -7.44
N HIS A 96 20.31 6.23 -6.48
CA HIS A 96 19.29 5.33 -5.95
C HIS A 96 18.10 6.10 -5.38
N ALA A 97 18.37 7.05 -4.48
CA ALA A 97 17.34 7.87 -3.87
C ALA A 97 16.57 8.69 -4.92
N THR A 98 17.26 9.19 -5.94
CA THR A 98 16.64 9.90 -7.06
C THR A 98 15.67 8.99 -7.82
N SER A 99 16.07 7.77 -8.16
CA SER A 99 15.17 6.81 -8.84
C SER A 99 13.99 6.39 -7.97
N VAL A 100 14.19 6.17 -6.67
CA VAL A 100 13.08 5.92 -5.73
C VAL A 100 12.11 7.10 -5.69
N GLY A 101 12.65 8.33 -5.64
CA GLY A 101 11.85 9.56 -5.65
C GLY A 101 11.03 9.73 -6.92
N GLN A 102 11.58 9.36 -8.09
CA GLN A 102 10.86 9.40 -9.37
C GLN A 102 9.61 8.51 -9.38
N ILE A 103 9.68 7.34 -8.73
CA ILE A 103 8.54 6.42 -8.60
C ILE A 103 7.57 6.89 -7.50
N PHE A 104 8.09 7.42 -6.38
CA PHE A 104 7.26 7.77 -5.23
C PHE A 104 6.49 9.09 -5.41
N TYR A 105 7.15 10.12 -5.95
CA TYR A 105 6.57 11.46 -6.06
C TYR A 105 6.99 12.20 -7.34
N GLY A 106 7.71 11.57 -8.27
CA GLY A 106 8.12 12.18 -9.54
C GLY A 106 6.94 12.66 -10.41
N ASN A 107 7.16 13.71 -11.19
CA ASN A 107 6.10 14.31 -12.02
C ASN A 107 5.66 13.42 -13.18
N THR A 108 6.59 12.62 -13.72
CA THR A 108 6.34 11.76 -14.89
C THR A 108 6.07 10.33 -14.47
N GLY A 109 6.81 9.85 -13.46
CA GLY A 109 6.90 8.44 -13.16
C GLY A 109 6.02 7.94 -12.03
N SER A 110 5.36 8.82 -11.29
CA SER A 110 4.62 8.45 -10.07
C SER A 110 3.10 8.55 -10.24
N MET A 111 2.37 7.69 -9.53
CA MET A 111 0.94 7.89 -9.29
C MET A 111 0.68 9.17 -8.47
N ALA A 112 1.61 9.55 -7.60
CA ALA A 112 1.48 10.66 -6.65
C ALA A 112 2.28 11.91 -7.07
N SER A 113 2.15 12.30 -8.34
CA SER A 113 2.87 13.43 -8.95
C SER A 113 2.57 14.80 -8.30
N GLY A 114 1.47 14.94 -7.57
CA GLY A 114 1.08 16.16 -6.86
C GLY A 114 1.71 16.33 -5.48
N ILE A 115 2.46 15.35 -4.97
CA ILE A 115 3.28 15.52 -3.76
C ILE A 115 4.30 16.64 -4.02
N SER A 116 4.35 17.62 -3.10
CA SER A 116 5.22 18.80 -3.22
C SER A 116 6.14 19.02 -2.01
N GLN A 117 5.87 18.38 -0.87
CA GLN A 117 6.68 18.50 0.35
C GLN A 117 7.30 17.15 0.69
N ILE A 118 8.62 17.07 0.55
CA ILE A 118 9.40 15.85 0.76
C ILE A 118 10.48 16.12 1.79
N THR A 119 10.50 15.32 2.84
CA THR A 119 11.60 15.30 3.82
C THR A 119 12.49 14.10 3.54
N SER A 120 13.76 14.33 3.25
CA SER A 120 14.75 13.28 3.01
C SER A 120 15.64 13.10 4.23
N TYR A 121 15.74 11.86 4.71
CA TYR A 121 16.60 11.49 5.82
C TYR A 121 17.60 10.40 5.43
N GLU A 122 18.78 10.50 6.01
CA GLU A 122 19.65 9.34 6.21
C GLU A 122 19.01 8.41 7.26
N ALA A 123 19.10 7.11 7.04
CA ALA A 123 18.43 6.09 7.84
C ALA A 123 18.67 6.19 9.35
N GLN A 124 19.93 6.30 9.80
CA GLN A 124 20.23 6.39 11.22
C GLN A 124 19.76 7.72 11.81
N ALA A 125 19.92 8.81 11.08
CA ALA A 125 19.40 10.12 11.46
C ALA A 125 17.89 10.08 11.66
N TRP A 126 17.14 9.40 10.79
CA TRP A 126 15.69 9.22 10.94
C TRP A 126 15.34 8.38 12.17
N ILE A 127 16.02 7.24 12.40
CA ILE A 127 15.80 6.39 13.57
C ILE A 127 15.93 7.21 14.87
N ASN A 128 16.94 8.07 14.93
CA ASN A 128 17.19 8.94 16.08
C ASN A 128 16.08 9.99 16.31
N THR A 129 15.20 10.22 15.33
CA THR A 129 14.06 11.11 15.48
C THR A 129 12.83 10.44 16.06
N LEU A 130 12.75 9.11 16.16
CA LEU A 130 11.50 8.40 16.47
C LEU A 130 11.05 8.57 17.94
N ALA A 131 11.96 8.99 18.83
CA ALA A 131 11.70 9.19 20.24
C ALA A 131 12.30 10.51 20.76
N ALA A 132 11.51 11.25 21.53
CA ALA A 132 11.95 12.43 22.25
C ALA A 132 12.75 12.04 23.51
N SER A 133 13.38 13.02 24.15
CA SER A 133 13.94 12.85 25.50
C SER A 133 12.84 12.39 26.47
N GLY A 134 13.05 11.26 27.15
CA GLY A 134 12.02 10.61 27.98
C GLY A 134 11.26 9.48 27.28
N GLY A 135 11.57 9.24 26.00
CA GLY A 135 11.12 8.08 25.26
C GLY A 135 9.76 8.22 24.61
N ALA A 136 9.08 9.37 24.66
CA ALA A 136 7.79 9.60 23.99
C ALA A 136 7.93 9.70 22.46
N ALA A 137 6.85 9.42 21.71
CA ALA A 137 6.78 9.55 20.27
C ALA A 137 6.91 11.02 19.85
N THR A 138 7.82 11.28 18.93
CA THR A 138 7.91 12.58 18.25
C THR A 138 6.79 12.75 17.23
N THR A 139 6.61 13.97 16.75
CA THR A 139 5.70 14.28 15.64
C THR A 139 6.50 14.49 14.37
N ALA A 140 6.10 13.84 13.28
CA ALA A 140 6.53 14.19 11.93
C ALA A 140 5.46 15.06 11.27
N SER A 141 5.86 16.04 10.47
CA SER A 141 4.93 16.76 9.60
C SER A 141 4.45 15.89 8.43
N SER A 142 5.14 14.77 8.16
CA SER A 142 4.82 13.84 7.08
C SER A 142 3.76 12.81 7.50
N ARG A 143 2.99 12.33 6.53
CA ARG A 143 1.98 11.27 6.70
C ARG A 143 2.46 9.89 6.26
N ILE A 144 3.43 9.83 5.36
CA ILE A 144 4.00 8.58 4.83
C ILE A 144 5.53 8.65 4.90
N ALA A 145 6.17 7.56 5.31
CA ALA A 145 7.59 7.33 5.12
C ALA A 145 7.81 6.11 4.22
N ASN A 146 8.59 6.32 3.15
CA ASN A 146 9.07 5.26 2.28
C ASN A 146 10.49 4.83 2.69
N HIS A 147 10.67 3.53 2.90
CA HIS A 147 11.96 2.90 3.24
C HIS A 147 12.34 1.88 2.17
N SER A 148 12.94 2.35 1.07
CA SER A 148 13.44 1.52 -0.04
C SER A 148 14.78 0.85 0.28
N ARG A 149 14.97 0.44 1.54
CA ARG A 149 16.17 -0.18 2.08
C ARG A 149 15.78 -1.26 3.09
N VAL A 150 16.72 -2.16 3.32
CA VAL A 150 16.64 -3.16 4.38
C VAL A 150 17.77 -2.97 5.38
N GLY A 151 17.69 -3.60 6.54
CA GLY A 151 18.79 -3.59 7.50
C GLY A 151 18.58 -4.52 8.68
N GLY A 152 19.61 -4.60 9.50
CA GLY A 152 19.57 -5.11 10.88
C GLY A 152 20.36 -4.11 11.74
N GLY A 153 19.85 -3.80 12.93
CA GLY A 153 20.30 -2.74 13.83
C GLY A 153 21.48 -3.14 14.71
N GLY A 154 22.13 -4.26 14.43
CA GLY A 154 23.29 -4.76 15.16
C GLY A 154 22.94 -5.91 16.08
N ASP A 155 22.02 -5.71 17.03
CA ASP A 155 21.56 -6.73 17.97
C ASP A 155 20.04 -6.72 18.18
N ALA A 156 19.52 -7.84 18.69
CA ALA A 156 18.10 -8.08 18.92
C ALA A 156 17.41 -7.04 19.84
N GLN A 157 18.14 -6.50 20.83
CA GLN A 157 17.57 -5.51 21.75
C GLN A 157 17.37 -4.16 21.06
N THR A 158 18.35 -3.75 20.26
CA THR A 158 18.31 -2.53 19.46
C THR A 158 17.24 -2.65 18.38
N ASP A 159 17.19 -3.76 17.66
CA ASP A 159 16.17 -4.04 16.65
C ASP A 159 14.76 -4.01 17.25
N GLY A 160 14.54 -4.75 18.35
CA GLY A 160 13.26 -4.76 19.04
C GLY A 160 12.82 -3.37 19.53
N SER A 161 13.75 -2.51 19.93
CA SER A 161 13.43 -1.13 20.34
C SER A 161 13.00 -0.27 19.14
N ILE A 162 13.72 -0.38 18.02
CA ILE A 162 13.39 0.38 16.81
C ILE A 162 12.04 -0.05 16.25
N LEU A 163 11.76 -1.36 16.19
CA LEU A 163 10.46 -1.87 15.75
C LEU A 163 9.31 -1.31 16.60
N ARG A 164 9.48 -1.23 17.93
CA ARG A 164 8.49 -0.60 18.84
C ARG A 164 8.30 0.88 18.57
N PHE A 165 9.39 1.61 18.31
CA PHE A 165 9.29 3.02 17.96
C PHE A 165 8.52 3.24 16.66
N VAL A 166 8.77 2.40 15.65
CA VAL A 166 8.07 2.42 14.36
C VAL A 166 6.58 2.12 14.55
N ASP A 167 6.24 1.03 15.24
CA ASP A 167 4.85 0.65 15.50
C ASP A 167 4.11 1.74 16.29
N ARG A 168 4.77 2.34 17.27
CA ARG A 168 4.22 3.46 18.04
C ARG A 168 3.93 4.68 17.18
N GLN A 169 4.81 5.04 16.25
CA GLN A 169 4.60 6.17 15.35
C GLN A 169 3.36 5.96 14.47
N VAL A 170 3.16 4.74 13.96
CA VAL A 170 1.95 4.42 13.21
C VAL A 170 0.71 4.51 14.11
N ALA A 171 0.74 3.87 15.27
CA ALA A 171 -0.42 3.78 16.17
C ALA A 171 -0.85 5.15 16.71
N LEU A 172 0.09 5.98 17.16
CA LEU A 172 -0.20 7.26 17.82
C LEU A 172 -0.27 8.45 16.86
N LYS A 173 0.51 8.43 15.77
CA LYS A 173 0.67 9.59 14.88
C LYS A 173 0.10 9.36 13.48
N GLN A 174 -0.43 8.16 13.19
CA GLN A 174 -0.95 7.82 11.85
C GLN A 174 0.10 8.07 10.76
N TYR A 175 1.38 7.88 11.13
CA TYR A 175 2.53 8.07 10.24
C TYR A 175 2.82 6.74 9.54
N VAL A 176 2.20 6.55 8.37
CA VAL A 176 2.26 5.30 7.60
C VAL A 176 3.70 4.98 7.21
N GLN A 177 4.12 3.75 7.46
CA GLN A 177 5.46 3.26 7.13
C GLN A 177 5.33 2.23 6.00
N VAL A 178 5.95 2.52 4.86
CA VAL A 178 5.99 1.62 3.70
C VAL A 178 7.44 1.15 3.54
N VAL A 179 7.65 -0.15 3.69
CA VAL A 179 8.98 -0.72 3.93
C VAL A 179 9.29 -1.82 2.94
N ALA A 180 10.50 -1.83 2.40
CA ALA A 180 10.95 -2.88 1.50
C ALA A 180 11.15 -4.20 2.26
N SER A 181 10.67 -5.31 1.68
CA SER A 181 11.15 -6.63 2.07
C SER A 181 12.55 -6.88 1.52
N THR A 182 13.37 -7.66 2.23
CA THR A 182 14.63 -8.14 1.64
C THR A 182 14.36 -9.19 0.57
N SER A 183 15.26 -9.30 -0.43
CA SER A 183 15.30 -10.43 -1.36
C SER A 183 16.40 -11.43 -1.02
N SER A 184 17.06 -11.23 0.13
CA SER A 184 18.07 -12.13 0.68
C SER A 184 17.41 -13.20 1.54
N THR A 185 18.11 -14.33 1.71
CA THR A 185 17.77 -15.34 2.73
C THR A 185 18.35 -14.99 4.10
N THR A 186 19.14 -13.91 4.19
CA THR A 186 19.69 -13.42 5.46
C THR A 186 18.65 -12.56 6.18
N ALA A 187 18.42 -12.86 7.45
CA ALA A 187 17.57 -12.09 8.34
C ALA A 187 17.87 -10.59 8.24
N SER A 188 16.83 -9.78 8.08
CA SER A 188 16.92 -8.33 7.97
C SER A 188 15.71 -7.68 8.63
N PRO A 189 15.52 -7.89 9.95
CA PRO A 189 14.27 -7.61 10.62
C PRO A 189 13.91 -6.13 10.69
N LEU A 190 14.89 -5.23 10.51
CA LEU A 190 14.70 -3.81 10.78
C LEU A 190 13.63 -3.23 9.84
N LEU A 191 12.58 -2.69 10.46
CA LEU A 191 11.36 -2.16 9.85
C LEU A 191 10.42 -3.23 9.26
N SER A 192 10.90 -4.20 8.49
CA SER A 192 10.07 -5.22 7.84
C SER A 192 9.29 -6.08 8.81
N ASP A 193 9.79 -6.27 10.03
CA ASP A 193 9.16 -7.15 11.01
C ASP A 193 8.19 -6.41 11.93
N SER A 194 8.06 -5.10 11.78
CA SER A 194 7.09 -4.30 12.53
C SER A 194 5.65 -4.72 12.18
N TYR A 195 4.73 -4.57 13.11
CA TYR A 195 3.34 -4.97 12.91
C TYR A 195 2.57 -3.97 12.03
N ASN A 196 2.83 -2.68 12.27
CA ASN A 196 2.01 -1.60 11.75
C ASN A 196 2.51 -1.06 10.40
N SER A 197 3.67 -1.52 9.91
CA SER A 197 4.17 -1.17 8.58
C SER A 197 3.44 -1.91 7.46
N ILE A 198 3.51 -1.36 6.26
CA ILE A 198 3.12 -2.01 5.01
C ILE A 198 4.40 -2.56 4.38
N VAL A 199 4.60 -3.87 4.49
CA VAL A 199 5.80 -4.55 3.98
C VAL A 199 5.59 -4.91 2.52
N VAL A 200 6.50 -4.45 1.65
CA VAL A 200 6.37 -4.54 0.20
C VAL A 200 7.36 -5.54 -0.38
N GLY A 201 6.83 -6.56 -1.05
CA GLY A 201 7.60 -7.53 -1.83
C GLY A 201 7.52 -7.28 -3.34
N ARG A 202 7.98 -8.26 -4.11
CA ARG A 202 8.02 -8.21 -5.58
C ARG A 202 6.99 -9.17 -6.17
N THR A 203 6.44 -8.82 -7.32
CA THR A 203 5.42 -9.66 -7.97
C THR A 203 5.96 -11.00 -8.47
N ASP A 204 7.27 -11.13 -8.67
CA ASP A 204 7.90 -12.43 -8.94
C ASP A 204 8.04 -13.33 -7.70
N GLY A 205 7.65 -12.84 -6.52
CA GLY A 205 7.75 -13.57 -5.26
C GLY A 205 9.18 -13.75 -4.76
N VAL A 206 10.17 -13.08 -5.38
CA VAL A 206 11.58 -13.15 -4.98
C VAL A 206 11.83 -12.16 -3.85
N ASN A 207 11.25 -12.47 -2.69
CA ASN A 207 11.39 -11.75 -1.43
C ASN A 207 11.54 -12.73 -0.26
N HIS A 208 11.96 -12.21 0.88
CA HIS A 208 11.87 -12.90 2.15
C HIS A 208 10.42 -13.25 2.44
N ILE A 209 10.23 -14.45 3.00
CA ILE A 209 8.93 -14.99 3.36
C ILE A 209 8.89 -15.09 4.87
N GLY A 210 7.92 -14.39 5.44
CA GLY A 210 7.71 -14.28 6.86
C GLY A 210 8.67 -13.32 7.57
N THR A 211 8.53 -13.25 8.89
CA THR A 211 9.37 -12.42 9.78
C THR A 211 10.46 -13.22 10.46
N ASP A 212 11.50 -12.53 10.91
CA ASP A 212 12.58 -13.07 11.72
C ASP A 212 12.22 -13.05 13.22
N ALA A 213 12.94 -13.86 14.01
CA ALA A 213 12.84 -13.82 15.46
C ALA A 213 13.77 -12.73 16.00
N VAL A 214 13.19 -11.68 16.59
CA VAL A 214 13.93 -10.59 17.23
C VAL A 214 13.81 -10.69 18.75
N ASP A 215 12.59 -10.74 19.29
CA ASP A 215 12.34 -10.88 20.72
C ASP A 215 11.00 -11.56 21.03
N SER A 216 10.50 -11.47 22.26
CA SER A 216 9.24 -12.10 22.68
C SER A 216 7.98 -11.50 22.05
N VAL A 217 8.06 -10.32 21.44
CA VAL A 217 6.95 -9.64 20.75
C VAL A 217 7.10 -9.79 19.24
N TYR A 218 8.30 -9.54 18.74
CA TYR A 218 8.64 -9.66 17.32
C TYR A 218 9.20 -11.04 17.05
N VAL A 219 8.29 -11.98 16.84
CA VAL A 219 8.57 -13.40 16.65
C VAL A 219 8.68 -13.75 15.17
N ALA A 220 9.35 -14.87 14.89
CA ALA A 220 9.42 -15.41 13.54
C ALA A 220 8.06 -15.98 13.08
N GLY A 221 7.87 -16.03 11.76
CA GLY A 221 6.77 -16.78 11.14
C GLY A 221 5.44 -16.03 11.05
N ARG A 222 5.40 -14.73 11.37
CA ARG A 222 4.30 -13.87 10.90
C ARG A 222 4.33 -13.76 9.39
N THR A 223 3.18 -13.49 8.78
CA THR A 223 3.09 -13.43 7.33
C THR A 223 3.63 -12.11 6.79
N ALA A 224 4.67 -12.19 5.97
CA ALA A 224 5.24 -11.08 5.21
C ALA A 224 5.71 -11.59 3.83
N PRO A 225 5.62 -10.80 2.75
CA PRO A 225 5.23 -9.38 2.72
C PRO A 225 3.72 -9.17 2.93
N SER A 226 3.31 -7.92 3.16
CA SER A 226 1.89 -7.56 3.23
C SER A 226 1.26 -7.47 1.83
N ILE A 227 2.02 -6.98 0.85
CA ILE A 227 1.57 -6.70 -0.52
C ILE A 227 2.79 -6.71 -1.46
N VAL A 228 2.58 -6.89 -2.78
CA VAL A 228 3.66 -6.83 -3.78
C VAL A 228 3.39 -5.77 -4.86
N ALA A 229 4.44 -5.39 -5.60
CA ALA A 229 4.34 -4.49 -6.76
C ALA A 229 5.19 -4.99 -7.95
N PRO A 230 4.90 -4.58 -9.21
CA PRO A 230 5.50 -5.16 -10.42
C PRO A 230 6.87 -4.55 -10.75
N PHE A 231 7.85 -4.73 -9.86
CA PHE A 231 9.24 -4.33 -10.09
C PHE A 231 10.21 -5.46 -9.74
N GLU A 232 11.39 -5.43 -10.38
CA GLU A 232 12.44 -6.44 -10.20
C GLU A 232 13.31 -6.19 -8.95
N THR A 233 13.09 -5.11 -8.21
CA THR A 233 13.78 -4.86 -6.93
C THR A 233 12.79 -4.42 -5.87
N PRO A 234 12.98 -4.81 -4.60
CA PRO A 234 12.12 -4.32 -3.52
C PRO A 234 12.20 -2.80 -3.34
N SER A 235 13.38 -2.20 -3.59
CA SER A 235 13.58 -0.76 -3.49
C SER A 235 12.78 0.05 -4.53
N ALA A 236 12.50 -0.53 -5.69
CA ALA A 236 11.62 0.07 -6.71
C ALA A 236 10.15 -0.31 -6.54
N ALA A 237 9.84 -1.48 -5.95
CA ALA A 237 8.48 -1.90 -5.62
C ALA A 237 7.85 -1.06 -4.49
N THR A 238 8.63 -0.77 -3.43
CA THR A 238 8.19 -0.02 -2.24
C THR A 238 7.57 1.35 -2.57
N PRO A 239 8.19 2.22 -3.39
CA PRO A 239 7.64 3.54 -3.69
C PRO A 239 6.35 3.50 -4.51
N VAL A 240 6.06 2.40 -5.22
CA VAL A 240 4.76 2.21 -5.90
C VAL A 240 3.65 2.17 -4.86
N VAL A 241 3.80 1.33 -3.83
CA VAL A 241 2.81 1.20 -2.76
C VAL A 241 2.74 2.48 -1.93
N ALA A 242 3.87 3.16 -1.70
CA ALA A 242 3.89 4.44 -1.02
C ALA A 242 3.12 5.53 -1.79
N SER A 243 3.26 5.58 -3.13
CA SER A 243 2.50 6.52 -3.96
C SER A 243 0.99 6.19 -3.96
N ALA A 244 0.63 4.90 -3.99
CA ALA A 244 -0.76 4.45 -3.85
C ALA A 244 -1.36 4.88 -2.50
N ALA A 245 -0.62 4.71 -1.40
CA ALA A 245 -1.04 5.17 -0.08
C ALA A 245 -1.26 6.70 -0.04
N ALA A 246 -0.42 7.49 -0.72
CA ALA A 246 -0.58 8.94 -0.78
C ALA A 246 -1.88 9.37 -1.48
N LEU A 247 -2.27 8.66 -2.53
CA LEU A 247 -3.56 8.89 -3.21
C LEU A 247 -4.75 8.62 -2.29
N LEU A 248 -4.71 7.51 -1.53
CA LEU A 248 -5.76 7.16 -0.58
C LEU A 248 -5.84 8.16 0.58
N ILE A 249 -4.70 8.58 1.14
CA ILE A 249 -4.67 9.59 2.21
C ILE A 249 -5.23 10.92 1.71
N GLN A 250 -4.82 11.40 0.52
CA GLN A 250 -5.41 12.60 -0.07
C GLN A 250 -6.93 12.47 -0.21
N THR A 251 -7.38 11.33 -0.74
CA THR A 251 -8.81 11.07 -1.01
C THR A 251 -9.62 11.10 0.27
N GLY A 252 -9.20 10.35 1.30
CA GLY A 252 -9.86 10.33 2.60
C GLY A 252 -9.85 11.70 3.28
N HIS A 253 -8.73 12.40 3.27
CA HIS A 253 -8.61 13.72 3.88
C HIS A 253 -9.52 14.76 3.23
N ASN A 254 -9.52 14.82 1.89
CA ASN A 254 -10.30 15.81 1.15
C ASN A 254 -11.80 15.55 1.24
N ALA A 255 -12.22 14.29 1.29
CA ALA A 255 -13.62 13.95 1.46
C ALA A 255 -14.11 14.17 2.90
N GLY A 256 -13.22 14.01 3.89
CA GLY A 256 -13.52 14.19 5.30
C GLY A 256 -14.73 13.36 5.73
N SER A 257 -15.71 14.01 6.35
CA SER A 257 -16.94 13.34 6.82
C SER A 257 -17.83 12.78 5.71
N ALA A 258 -17.53 13.01 4.43
CA ALA A 258 -18.26 12.38 3.33
C ALA A 258 -17.89 10.89 3.14
N LEU A 259 -16.69 10.49 3.56
CA LEU A 259 -16.24 9.09 3.53
C LEU A 259 -16.02 8.50 4.92
N SER A 260 -16.14 9.29 5.99
CA SER A 260 -15.85 8.86 7.35
C SER A 260 -16.94 9.26 8.33
N ASP A 261 -17.28 8.33 9.21
CA ASP A 261 -18.19 8.53 10.33
C ASP A 261 -17.47 9.18 11.53
N GLY A 262 -16.16 9.01 11.63
CA GLY A 262 -15.33 9.58 12.69
C GLY A 262 -14.04 10.24 12.20
N SER A 263 -13.41 10.94 13.15
CA SER A 263 -12.08 11.51 12.99
C SER A 263 -11.41 11.68 14.34
N THR A 264 -10.09 11.83 14.34
CA THR A 264 -9.30 12.20 15.52
C THR A 264 -8.40 13.38 15.21
N THR A 265 -8.17 14.26 16.19
CA THR A 265 -7.19 15.34 16.06
C THR A 265 -5.92 14.95 16.80
N ILE A 266 -4.82 14.82 16.06
CA ILE A 266 -3.52 14.42 16.59
C ILE A 266 -2.59 15.63 16.62
N SER A 267 -2.03 15.94 17.79
CA SER A 267 -1.06 17.04 17.92
C SER A 267 0.13 16.85 16.98
N GLY A 268 0.44 17.89 16.20
CA GLY A 268 1.51 17.90 15.20
C GLY A 268 1.14 17.27 13.85
N VAL A 269 -0.01 16.61 13.72
CA VAL A 269 -0.49 15.99 12.48
C VAL A 269 -1.75 16.67 11.96
N GLY A 270 -2.68 17.04 12.85
CA GLY A 270 -3.97 17.63 12.52
C GLY A 270 -5.11 16.63 12.60
N THR A 271 -6.22 16.93 11.93
CA THR A 271 -7.38 16.03 11.84
C THR A 271 -7.06 14.88 10.89
N VAL A 272 -7.30 13.66 11.37
CA VAL A 272 -7.21 12.42 10.60
C VAL A 272 -8.58 11.77 10.61
N TYR A 273 -9.20 11.67 9.44
CA TYR A 273 -10.48 10.97 9.25
C TYR A 273 -10.27 9.47 9.18
N ASP A 274 -11.31 8.69 9.50
CA ASP A 274 -11.23 7.23 9.56
C ASP A 274 -10.85 6.60 8.21
N ALA A 275 -11.21 7.23 7.08
CA ALA A 275 -10.79 6.87 5.73
C ALA A 275 -9.27 6.94 5.50
N GLU A 276 -8.55 7.78 6.25
CA GLU A 276 -7.12 8.02 6.05
C GLU A 276 -6.26 7.56 7.23
N ARG A 277 -6.82 6.78 8.15
CA ARG A 277 -6.05 6.13 9.21
C ARG A 277 -5.12 5.08 8.64
N ALA A 278 -4.00 4.87 9.30
CA ALA A 278 -2.96 3.96 8.83
C ALA A 278 -3.48 2.52 8.68
N ALA A 279 -4.31 2.04 9.63
CA ALA A 279 -4.94 0.74 9.55
C ALA A 279 -5.91 0.66 8.35
N THR A 280 -6.72 1.69 8.13
CA THR A 280 -7.65 1.78 6.99
C THR A 280 -6.92 1.78 5.66
N VAL A 281 -5.88 2.60 5.50
CA VAL A 281 -5.06 2.64 4.28
C VAL A 281 -4.43 1.27 4.01
N LYS A 282 -3.88 0.59 5.03
CA LYS A 282 -3.33 -0.77 4.90
C LYS A 282 -4.41 -1.78 4.51
N ALA A 283 -5.57 -1.77 5.17
CA ALA A 283 -6.68 -2.67 4.88
C ALA A 283 -7.20 -2.49 3.44
N VAL A 284 -7.39 -1.24 3.01
CA VAL A 284 -7.87 -0.88 1.67
C VAL A 284 -6.87 -1.28 0.57
N LEU A 285 -5.56 -1.12 0.82
CA LEU A 285 -4.53 -1.59 -0.11
C LEU A 285 -4.54 -3.12 -0.23
N MET A 286 -4.68 -3.85 0.88
CA MET A 286 -4.69 -5.31 0.90
C MET A 286 -5.96 -5.92 0.30
N ALA A 287 -7.14 -5.37 0.61
CA ALA A 287 -8.40 -5.79 0.00
C ALA A 287 -8.48 -5.40 -1.49
N GLY A 288 -7.82 -4.29 -1.85
CA GLY A 288 -7.72 -3.78 -3.22
C GLY A 288 -6.63 -4.46 -4.08
N ALA A 289 -5.80 -5.33 -3.51
CA ALA A 289 -4.73 -5.98 -4.26
C ALA A 289 -5.25 -7.09 -5.20
N ASP A 290 -4.68 -7.18 -6.40
CA ASP A 290 -4.99 -8.20 -7.39
C ASP A 290 -4.38 -9.55 -7.01
N ARG A 291 -5.22 -10.58 -7.02
CA ARG A 291 -4.84 -11.97 -6.73
C ARG A 291 -4.44 -12.73 -8.00
N GLN A 292 -4.55 -12.10 -9.15
CA GLN A 292 -4.11 -12.61 -10.43
C GLN A 292 -3.74 -11.42 -11.32
N THR A 293 -2.61 -11.48 -12.02
CA THR A 293 -2.11 -10.35 -12.81
C THR A 293 -1.77 -10.76 -14.24
N ALA A 294 -1.71 -9.75 -15.11
CA ALA A 294 -1.25 -9.85 -16.50
C ALA A 294 -0.38 -8.63 -16.85
N ASN A 295 0.73 -8.50 -16.13
CA ASN A 295 1.66 -7.39 -16.20
C ASN A 295 2.30 -7.28 -17.58
N THR A 296 2.49 -6.03 -17.97
CA THR A 296 3.09 -5.61 -19.24
C THR A 296 4.45 -4.95 -19.04
N SER A 297 4.71 -4.40 -17.86
CA SER A 297 5.98 -3.77 -17.48
C SER A 297 7.06 -4.76 -17.05
N THR A 298 6.65 -5.97 -16.66
CA THR A 298 7.52 -7.08 -16.26
C THR A 298 6.93 -8.41 -16.76
N ALA A 299 7.77 -9.44 -16.87
CA ALA A 299 7.32 -10.80 -17.17
C ALA A 299 6.65 -11.49 -15.96
N ALA A 300 6.87 -10.98 -14.74
CA ALA A 300 6.36 -11.56 -13.52
C ALA A 300 4.84 -11.40 -13.40
N ASN A 301 4.14 -12.49 -13.04
CA ASN A 301 2.70 -12.49 -12.86
C ASN A 301 2.29 -13.38 -11.69
N ILE A 302 1.21 -12.99 -11.02
CA ILE A 302 0.51 -13.84 -10.06
C ILE A 302 -0.47 -14.71 -10.86
N THR A 303 -0.23 -16.02 -10.88
CA THR A 303 -1.08 -16.98 -11.62
C THR A 303 -1.72 -18.03 -10.74
N ASP A 304 -1.24 -18.15 -9.50
CA ASP A 304 -1.54 -19.25 -8.59
C ASP A 304 -1.64 -18.77 -7.13
N TYR A 305 -2.26 -17.60 -6.91
CA TYR A 305 -2.40 -17.02 -5.58
C TYR A 305 -3.05 -18.00 -4.60
N ARG A 306 -2.41 -18.20 -3.44
CA ARG A 306 -2.79 -19.17 -2.41
C ARG A 306 -2.92 -20.60 -2.96
N SER A 307 -2.05 -20.99 -3.88
CA SER A 307 -1.91 -22.39 -4.30
C SER A 307 -1.46 -23.28 -3.14
N ALA A 308 -1.62 -24.59 -3.28
CA ALA A 308 -1.34 -25.56 -2.22
C ALA A 308 0.09 -25.40 -1.65
N GLY A 309 0.18 -25.13 -0.35
CA GLY A 309 1.44 -24.90 0.36
C GLY A 309 1.79 -23.43 0.57
N HIS A 310 1.06 -22.51 -0.08
CA HIS A 310 1.24 -21.06 0.02
C HIS A 310 0.11 -20.38 0.79
N GLN A 311 -0.72 -21.14 1.52
CA GLN A 311 -1.80 -20.59 2.34
C GLN A 311 -1.32 -20.32 3.77
N THR A 312 -1.29 -19.07 4.17
CA THR A 312 -0.99 -18.70 5.56
C THR A 312 -2.25 -18.72 6.43
N THR A 313 -2.06 -18.84 7.75
CA THR A 313 -3.13 -18.84 8.76
C THR A 313 -3.93 -17.54 8.77
N ASN A 314 -3.29 -16.42 8.42
CA ASN A 314 -3.94 -15.10 8.35
C ASN A 314 -4.60 -14.81 6.98
N GLY A 315 -4.76 -15.84 6.15
CA GLY A 315 -5.54 -15.74 4.91
C GLY A 315 -4.81 -15.15 3.70
N LEU A 316 -3.49 -14.94 3.78
CA LEU A 316 -2.65 -14.41 2.70
C LEU A 316 -1.87 -15.50 1.93
N ASP A 317 -1.24 -15.12 0.83
CA ASP A 317 -0.19 -15.92 0.19
C ASP A 317 1.15 -15.56 0.84
N ASP A 318 1.98 -16.54 1.18
CA ASP A 318 3.27 -16.30 1.84
C ASP A 318 4.30 -15.61 0.91
N ARG A 319 4.18 -15.77 -0.41
CA ARG A 319 5.04 -15.11 -1.41
C ARG A 319 4.55 -13.71 -1.73
N TYR A 320 3.24 -13.58 -1.92
CA TYR A 320 2.61 -12.38 -2.49
C TYR A 320 1.87 -11.50 -1.49
N GLY A 321 1.77 -11.91 -0.22
CA GLY A 321 0.94 -11.24 0.78
C GLY A 321 -0.51 -11.20 0.32
N ALA A 322 -1.09 -9.99 0.27
CA ALA A 322 -2.42 -9.74 -0.27
C ALA A 322 -2.48 -9.73 -1.80
N GLY A 323 -1.37 -9.89 -2.52
CA GLY A 323 -1.32 -9.79 -3.98
C GLY A 323 -0.69 -8.49 -4.47
N GLN A 324 -0.81 -8.21 -5.76
CA GLN A 324 -0.22 -7.02 -6.37
C GLN A 324 -1.08 -5.78 -6.11
N VAL A 325 -0.47 -4.66 -5.71
CA VAL A 325 -1.19 -3.39 -5.54
C VAL A 325 -1.98 -3.00 -6.79
N ASN A 326 -3.25 -2.63 -6.60
CA ASN A 326 -4.09 -2.06 -7.64
C ASN A 326 -4.84 -0.83 -7.08
N ILE A 327 -4.38 0.37 -7.46
CA ILE A 327 -4.88 1.63 -6.88
C ILE A 327 -6.32 1.93 -7.29
N TYR A 328 -6.76 1.46 -8.47
CA TYR A 328 -8.14 1.65 -8.91
C TYR A 328 -9.12 0.94 -7.99
N ASN A 329 -8.82 -0.32 -7.67
CA ASN A 329 -9.67 -1.09 -6.77
C ASN A 329 -9.61 -0.55 -5.34
N SER A 330 -8.42 -0.21 -4.85
CA SER A 330 -8.28 0.43 -3.53
C SER A 330 -9.03 1.77 -3.43
N TYR A 331 -9.01 2.59 -4.49
CA TYR A 331 -9.77 3.84 -4.54
C TYR A 331 -11.28 3.58 -4.51
N ARG A 332 -11.79 2.60 -5.26
CA ARG A 332 -13.21 2.20 -5.23
C ARG A 332 -13.66 1.69 -3.86
N ILE A 333 -12.81 0.95 -3.15
CA ILE A 333 -13.07 0.54 -1.77
C ILE A 333 -13.20 1.77 -0.87
N LEU A 334 -12.21 2.66 -0.90
CA LEU A 334 -12.20 3.83 -0.02
C LEU A 334 -13.38 4.77 -0.28
N THR A 335 -13.69 5.01 -1.56
CA THR A 335 -14.81 5.86 -1.97
C THR A 335 -16.18 5.20 -1.85
N GLY A 336 -16.22 3.89 -1.58
CA GLY A 336 -17.41 3.20 -1.08
C GLY A 336 -17.85 3.69 0.31
N GLY A 337 -16.98 4.45 1.00
CA GLY A 337 -17.26 5.09 2.28
C GLY A 337 -17.23 4.12 3.46
N GLU A 338 -17.19 4.71 4.64
CA GLU A 338 -17.32 3.98 5.90
C GLU A 338 -18.73 3.41 6.06
N GLN A 339 -18.83 2.13 6.39
CA GLN A 339 -20.08 1.39 6.55
C GLN A 339 -20.02 0.54 7.81
N LYS A 340 -20.68 1.04 8.84
CA LYS A 340 -20.70 0.45 10.18
C LYS A 340 -21.16 -1.01 10.17
N SER A 341 -20.58 -1.80 11.06
CA SER A 341 -21.17 -3.09 11.46
C SER A 341 -22.57 -2.94 12.08
N PHE A 342 -23.33 -4.04 12.10
CA PHE A 342 -24.66 -4.09 12.70
C PHE A 342 -24.67 -3.70 14.19
N GLN A 343 -23.66 -4.11 14.96
CA GLN A 343 -23.52 -3.80 16.38
C GLN A 343 -23.26 -2.31 16.64
N HIS A 344 -22.73 -1.59 15.64
CA HIS A 344 -22.56 -0.14 15.66
C HIS A 344 -23.72 0.60 14.95
N GLY A 345 -24.85 -0.08 14.71
CA GLY A 345 -26.06 0.50 14.12
C GLY A 345 -26.05 0.59 12.60
N GLY A 346 -25.13 -0.12 11.94
CA GLY A 346 -25.08 -0.19 10.48
C GLY A 346 -26.11 -1.12 9.84
N HIS A 347 -26.03 -1.20 8.52
CA HIS A 347 -26.93 -1.96 7.67
C HIS A 347 -26.15 -2.91 6.76
N ASP A 348 -26.82 -3.48 5.76
CA ASP A 348 -26.17 -4.25 4.72
C ASP A 348 -25.06 -3.45 4.05
N ILE A 349 -23.88 -4.06 3.95
CA ILE A 349 -22.76 -3.44 3.25
C ILE A 349 -22.93 -3.52 1.74
N THR A 350 -22.41 -2.51 1.04
CA THR A 350 -22.34 -2.50 -0.42
C THR A 350 -21.18 -3.34 -0.94
N THR A 351 -21.04 -3.43 -2.26
CA THR A 351 -20.00 -4.24 -2.91
C THR A 351 -18.58 -3.77 -2.65
N ALA A 352 -18.37 -2.53 -2.21
CA ALA A 352 -17.06 -2.04 -1.78
C ALA A 352 -17.24 -1.01 -0.66
N GLY A 353 -16.32 -0.98 0.28
CA GLY A 353 -16.38 -0.09 1.46
C GLY A 353 -15.37 -0.48 2.52
N PHE A 354 -15.37 0.26 3.62
CA PHE A 354 -14.58 -0.06 4.80
C PHE A 354 -15.36 0.24 6.08
N ASP A 355 -14.86 -0.20 7.23
CA ASP A 355 -15.31 0.25 8.56
C ASP A 355 -14.07 0.49 9.42
N TYR A 356 -14.08 1.54 10.24
CA TYR A 356 -13.08 1.77 11.28
C TYR A 356 -13.79 1.88 12.62
N ALA A 357 -13.67 0.85 13.44
CA ALA A 357 -14.42 0.75 14.68
C ALA A 357 -13.59 0.14 15.79
N SER A 358 -14.12 0.21 17.01
CA SER A 358 -13.50 -0.38 18.19
C SER A 358 -14.23 -1.65 18.64
N LEU A 359 -13.49 -2.59 19.20
CA LEU A 359 -13.96 -3.86 19.75
C LEU A 359 -13.32 -4.11 21.13
N GLY A 360 -13.95 -4.97 21.94
CA GLY A 360 -13.32 -5.57 23.12
C GLY A 360 -14.08 -5.43 24.44
N GLY A 361 -15.30 -4.92 24.44
CA GLY A 361 -16.16 -4.88 25.64
C GLY A 361 -15.87 -3.75 26.62
N LEU A 362 -14.72 -3.07 26.52
CA LEU A 362 -14.43 -1.89 27.32
C LEU A 362 -15.14 -0.66 26.75
N SER A 363 -15.54 0.28 27.60
CA SER A 363 -16.32 1.47 27.20
C SER A 363 -17.62 1.15 26.43
N GLY A 364 -18.18 -0.05 26.60
CA GLY A 364 -19.42 -0.47 25.94
C GLY A 364 -19.25 -0.87 24.47
N THR A 365 -18.01 -1.04 23.98
CA THR A 365 -17.79 -1.57 22.63
C THR A 365 -18.27 -3.01 22.52
N PRO A 366 -18.74 -3.46 21.35
CA PRO A 366 -19.14 -4.85 21.18
C PRO A 366 -17.93 -5.78 21.23
N TRP A 367 -18.19 -7.08 21.40
CA TRP A 367 -17.18 -8.16 21.27
C TRP A 367 -17.13 -8.77 19.87
N THR A 368 -18.03 -8.31 19.00
CA THR A 368 -18.24 -8.86 17.66
C THR A 368 -18.74 -7.73 16.78
N ALA A 369 -18.26 -7.70 15.54
CA ALA A 369 -18.79 -6.81 14.51
C ALA A 369 -19.22 -7.65 13.29
N SER A 370 -20.48 -7.53 12.92
CA SER A 370 -21.13 -8.31 11.86
C SER A 370 -21.53 -7.41 10.70
N TYR A 371 -21.10 -7.79 9.50
CA TYR A 371 -21.35 -7.09 8.25
C TYR A 371 -22.08 -8.04 7.31
N PHE A 372 -23.29 -7.68 6.91
CA PHE A 372 -24.11 -8.57 6.12
C PHE A 372 -24.25 -8.09 4.67
N PHE A 373 -24.26 -9.02 3.73
CA PHE A 373 -24.45 -8.72 2.30
C PHE A 373 -25.01 -9.93 1.57
N ASN A 374 -25.46 -9.72 0.33
CA ASN A 374 -26.00 -10.80 -0.51
C ASN A 374 -24.97 -11.21 -1.56
N GLY A 375 -24.79 -12.52 -1.73
CA GLY A 375 -23.92 -13.07 -2.76
C GLY A 375 -24.47 -12.84 -4.15
N THR A 376 -23.63 -12.30 -5.02
CA THR A 376 -23.89 -12.18 -6.45
C THR A 376 -23.24 -13.34 -7.22
N PRO A 377 -23.83 -13.79 -8.35
CA PRO A 377 -23.24 -14.87 -9.13
C PRO A 377 -21.94 -14.42 -9.80
N GLY A 378 -20.92 -15.28 -9.74
CA GLY A 378 -19.66 -15.05 -10.45
C GLY A 378 -18.83 -13.91 -9.89
N THR A 379 -18.96 -13.63 -8.59
CA THR A 379 -18.15 -12.63 -7.89
C THR A 379 -17.37 -13.26 -6.74
N SER A 380 -16.23 -12.68 -6.41
CA SER A 380 -15.42 -13.03 -5.24
C SER A 380 -15.37 -11.88 -4.24
N LEU A 381 -15.41 -12.23 -2.96
CA LEU A 381 -15.11 -11.36 -1.84
C LEU A 381 -13.59 -11.26 -1.68
N TYR A 382 -13.09 -10.04 -1.52
CA TYR A 382 -11.75 -9.73 -1.06
C TYR A 382 -11.91 -8.89 0.20
N ALA A 383 -11.53 -9.40 1.35
CA ALA A 383 -11.64 -8.72 2.62
C ALA A 383 -10.32 -8.76 3.40
N SER A 384 -9.97 -7.63 4.02
CA SER A 384 -8.78 -7.48 4.84
C SER A 384 -9.14 -6.74 6.12
N LEU A 385 -8.97 -7.41 7.25
CA LEU A 385 -9.00 -6.85 8.60
C LEU A 385 -7.59 -6.46 9.01
N VAL A 386 -7.41 -5.28 9.60
CA VAL A 386 -6.13 -4.76 10.08
C VAL A 386 -6.33 -4.05 11.41
N TRP A 387 -5.48 -4.33 12.40
CA TRP A 387 -5.41 -3.55 13.63
C TRP A 387 -3.95 -3.26 13.97
N ASN A 388 -3.69 -2.21 14.75
CA ASN A 388 -2.33 -1.84 15.10
C ASN A 388 -1.90 -2.50 16.40
N LEU A 389 -0.65 -3.00 16.43
CA LEU A 389 0.08 -3.21 17.66
C LEU A 389 0.16 -1.90 18.43
N THR A 390 -0.19 -1.93 19.71
CA THR A 390 -0.10 -0.75 20.57
C THR A 390 1.22 -0.76 21.35
N VAL A 391 1.83 0.41 21.46
CA VAL A 391 3.08 0.61 22.20
C VAL A 391 2.91 1.84 23.09
N SER A 392 3.24 1.70 24.38
CA SER A 392 3.11 2.79 25.34
C SER A 392 3.97 4.00 24.96
N ASP A 393 3.45 5.20 25.20
CA ASP A 393 4.10 6.46 24.83
C ASP A 393 5.13 6.96 25.85
N ASN A 394 6.06 6.08 26.22
CA ASN A 394 7.14 6.38 27.16
C ASN A 394 8.34 5.44 26.94
N SER A 395 9.39 5.60 27.74
CA SER A 395 10.62 4.81 27.63
C SER A 395 10.46 3.32 27.96
N LEU A 396 9.36 2.88 28.56
CA LEU A 396 9.12 1.47 28.87
C LEU A 396 8.73 0.66 27.63
N LEU A 397 8.17 1.31 26.60
CA LEU A 397 7.74 0.68 25.35
C LEU A 397 6.89 -0.59 25.58
N ALA A 398 6.04 -0.60 26.60
CA ALA A 398 5.12 -1.72 26.85
C ALA A 398 4.25 -1.95 25.61
N THR A 399 4.19 -3.20 25.17
CA THR A 399 3.62 -3.57 23.87
C THR A 399 2.46 -4.54 24.07
N HIS A 400 1.34 -4.28 23.39
CA HIS A 400 0.18 -5.15 23.41
C HIS A 400 -0.37 -5.35 22.00
N LEU A 401 -0.49 -6.63 21.62
CA LEU A 401 -1.23 -7.08 20.46
C LEU A 401 -2.47 -7.83 20.98
N TYR A 402 -3.65 -7.38 20.59
CA TYR A 402 -4.89 -8.12 20.83
C TYR A 402 -5.13 -9.11 19.69
N ASN A 403 -5.75 -10.25 19.99
CA ASN A 403 -6.12 -11.23 18.97
C ASN A 403 -7.51 -10.94 18.39
N LEU A 404 -7.58 -10.62 17.10
CA LEU A 404 -8.83 -10.46 16.35
C LEU A 404 -8.89 -11.51 15.22
N ASP A 405 -10.07 -12.07 14.99
CA ASP A 405 -10.31 -13.06 13.94
C ASP A 405 -11.30 -12.54 12.90
N LEU A 406 -11.20 -13.03 11.67
CA LEU A 406 -12.15 -12.76 10.58
C LEU A 406 -12.81 -14.05 10.10
N SER A 407 -14.13 -14.07 10.03
CA SER A 407 -14.89 -15.25 9.58
C SER A 407 -15.99 -14.86 8.60
N LEU A 408 -16.27 -15.73 7.64
CA LEU A 408 -17.36 -15.61 6.68
C LEU A 408 -18.36 -16.74 6.92
N PHE A 409 -19.61 -16.38 7.20
CA PHE A 409 -20.71 -17.31 7.39
C PHE A 409 -21.71 -17.23 6.23
N ASP A 410 -22.31 -18.36 5.88
CA ASP A 410 -23.63 -18.40 5.26
C ASP A 410 -24.66 -18.16 6.36
N ALA A 411 -25.24 -16.96 6.40
CA ALA A 411 -26.25 -16.59 7.38
C ALA A 411 -27.63 -17.20 7.08
N THR A 412 -27.86 -17.72 5.87
CA THR A 412 -29.09 -18.48 5.55
C THR A 412 -29.08 -19.84 6.24
N THR A 413 -27.93 -20.52 6.23
CA THR A 413 -27.77 -21.86 6.84
C THR A 413 -27.11 -21.83 8.21
N ASN A 414 -26.64 -20.65 8.65
CA ASN A 414 -25.84 -20.45 9.86
C ASN A 414 -24.61 -21.36 9.90
N SER A 415 -23.86 -21.42 8.80
CA SER A 415 -22.66 -22.26 8.64
C SER A 415 -21.41 -21.44 8.33
N LEU A 416 -20.26 -21.84 8.90
CA LEU A 416 -18.97 -21.22 8.63
C LEU A 416 -18.46 -21.67 7.25
N LEU A 417 -18.12 -20.71 6.38
CA LEU A 417 -17.62 -20.97 5.03
C LEU A 417 -16.12 -20.76 4.90
N ALA A 418 -15.59 -19.73 5.57
CA ALA A 418 -14.17 -19.43 5.61
C ALA A 418 -13.80 -18.71 6.92
N SER A 419 -12.57 -18.88 7.37
CA SER A 419 -12.04 -18.19 8.55
C SER A 419 -10.56 -17.89 8.38
N SER A 420 -10.12 -16.85 9.07
CA SER A 420 -8.76 -16.37 9.17
C SER A 420 -8.56 -16.00 10.65
N SER A 421 -7.63 -16.67 11.32
CA SER A 421 -7.49 -16.65 12.79
C SER A 421 -6.05 -16.91 13.22
N SER A 422 -5.12 -16.07 12.75
CA SER A 422 -3.72 -16.14 13.12
C SER A 422 -3.50 -15.63 14.53
N LEU A 423 -2.77 -16.40 15.33
CA LEU A 423 -2.36 -15.98 16.67
C LEU A 423 -1.16 -15.03 16.66
N LEU A 424 -0.53 -14.82 15.50
CA LEU A 424 0.72 -14.08 15.38
C LEU A 424 0.55 -12.77 14.62
N ASP A 425 -0.43 -12.66 13.74
CA ASP A 425 -0.56 -11.54 12.82
C ASP A 425 -1.52 -10.47 13.37
N ASN A 426 -1.35 -9.24 12.89
CA ASN A 426 -2.28 -8.13 13.13
C ASN A 426 -3.16 -7.83 11.91
N THR A 427 -3.33 -8.84 11.06
CA THR A 427 -4.16 -8.78 9.88
C THR A 427 -4.85 -10.12 9.68
N GLU A 428 -6.09 -10.12 9.21
CA GLU A 428 -6.83 -11.33 8.84
C GLU A 428 -7.49 -11.12 7.48
N ASN A 429 -7.52 -12.14 6.63
CA ASN A 429 -7.88 -11.94 5.22
C ASN A 429 -8.78 -13.07 4.71
N ILE A 430 -9.78 -12.71 3.92
CA ILE A 430 -10.65 -13.68 3.23
C ILE A 430 -10.69 -13.34 1.74
N TYR A 431 -10.29 -14.32 0.92
CA TYR A 431 -10.55 -14.36 -0.51
C TYR A 431 -11.47 -15.55 -0.79
N PHE A 432 -12.72 -15.28 -1.19
CA PHE A 432 -13.74 -16.32 -1.28
C PHE A 432 -14.70 -16.09 -2.45
N LYS A 433 -14.90 -17.13 -3.28
CA LYS A 433 -15.86 -17.10 -4.38
C LYS A 433 -17.30 -17.22 -3.86
N LEU A 434 -18.10 -16.19 -4.07
CA LEU A 434 -19.46 -16.12 -3.55
C LEU A 434 -20.43 -17.00 -4.36
N LEU A 435 -21.44 -17.50 -3.65
CA LEU A 435 -22.53 -18.30 -4.18
C LEU A 435 -23.76 -17.39 -4.35
N LEU A 436 -24.43 -17.53 -5.49
CA LEU A 436 -25.67 -16.81 -5.77
C LEU A 436 -26.76 -17.19 -4.77
N GLY A 437 -27.47 -16.19 -4.24
CA GLY A 437 -28.64 -16.39 -3.38
C GLY A 437 -28.29 -16.75 -1.93
N THR A 438 -26.99 -16.82 -1.60
CA THR A 438 -26.52 -16.93 -0.22
C THR A 438 -26.49 -15.56 0.45
N ARG A 439 -27.04 -15.50 1.66
CA ARG A 439 -26.87 -14.36 2.56
C ARG A 439 -25.58 -14.56 3.34
N TYR A 440 -24.68 -13.59 3.29
CA TYR A 440 -23.39 -13.68 3.97
C TYR A 440 -23.36 -12.81 5.21
N GLU A 441 -22.61 -13.27 6.21
CA GLU A 441 -22.12 -12.46 7.33
C GLU A 441 -20.59 -12.53 7.35
N LEU A 442 -19.94 -11.41 7.08
CA LEU A 442 -18.54 -11.22 7.40
C LEU A 442 -18.46 -10.74 8.85
N ARG A 443 -17.68 -11.43 9.68
CA ARG A 443 -17.69 -11.24 11.13
C ARG A 443 -16.27 -11.05 11.66
N VAL A 444 -16.06 -9.96 12.39
CA VAL A 444 -14.86 -9.73 13.21
C VAL A 444 -15.16 -10.17 14.63
N THR A 445 -14.30 -11.02 15.20
CA THR A 445 -14.39 -11.51 16.58
C THR A 445 -13.05 -11.38 17.29
N THR A 446 -13.04 -11.76 18.57
CA THR A 446 -11.82 -11.85 19.38
C THR A 446 -11.92 -13.04 20.31
N SER A 447 -10.77 -13.64 20.61
CA SER A 447 -10.64 -14.68 21.63
C SER A 447 -10.12 -14.16 22.98
N GLU A 448 -9.97 -12.84 23.13
CA GLU A 448 -9.50 -12.23 24.38
C GLU A 448 -10.45 -12.54 25.54
N ALA A 449 -9.89 -12.88 26.70
CA ALA A 449 -10.67 -13.33 27.86
C ALA A 449 -11.11 -12.18 28.79
N VAL A 450 -10.61 -10.97 28.56
CA VAL A 450 -10.83 -9.80 29.43
C VAL A 450 -11.23 -8.59 28.60
N ASN A 451 -12.00 -7.68 29.18
CA ASN A 451 -12.40 -6.45 28.48
C ASN A 451 -11.15 -5.65 28.07
N PHE A 452 -11.12 -5.25 26.81
CA PHE A 452 -10.10 -4.41 26.21
C PHE A 452 -10.73 -3.40 25.25
N LEU A 453 -9.90 -2.51 24.71
CA LEU A 453 -10.30 -1.59 23.67
C LEU A 453 -9.23 -1.62 22.58
N SER A 454 -9.60 -2.12 21.40
CA SER A 454 -8.75 -2.06 20.21
C SER A 454 -9.55 -1.53 19.05
N ASP A 455 -8.98 -0.56 18.34
CA ASP A 455 -9.49 -0.15 17.05
C ASP A 455 -9.04 -1.15 15.97
N TYR A 456 -9.87 -1.33 14.96
CA TYR A 456 -9.57 -2.08 13.76
C TYR A 456 -10.11 -1.37 12.53
N ALA A 457 -9.54 -1.69 11.37
CA ALA A 457 -10.09 -1.36 10.06
C ALA A 457 -10.44 -2.64 9.33
N LEU A 458 -11.64 -2.73 8.79
CA LEU A 458 -12.04 -3.79 7.86
C LEU A 458 -12.32 -3.15 6.50
N ALA A 459 -11.70 -3.65 5.44
CA ALA A 459 -11.96 -3.21 4.08
C ALA A 459 -12.40 -4.39 3.21
N TRP A 460 -13.32 -4.13 2.27
CA TRP A 460 -13.79 -5.17 1.36
C TRP A 460 -14.08 -4.66 -0.04
N ARG A 461 -13.99 -5.58 -1.00
CA ARG A 461 -14.64 -5.47 -2.31
C ARG A 461 -15.24 -6.81 -2.72
N ILE A 462 -16.28 -6.73 -3.54
CA ILE A 462 -16.98 -7.83 -4.18
C ILE A 462 -16.98 -7.52 -5.67
N ASP A 463 -16.12 -8.21 -6.41
CA ASP A 463 -15.91 -7.98 -7.85
C ASP A 463 -16.12 -9.28 -8.63
N SER A 464 -16.39 -9.15 -9.92
CA SER A 464 -16.58 -10.28 -10.81
C SER A 464 -15.30 -11.11 -10.99
N ASP A 465 -15.44 -12.43 -10.98
CA ASP A 465 -14.37 -13.41 -11.25
C ASP A 465 -13.85 -13.36 -12.70
N LEU A 466 -14.56 -12.66 -13.58
CA LEU A 466 -14.06 -12.32 -14.90
C LEU A 466 -12.93 -11.32 -14.68
N ALA A 467 -11.70 -11.82 -14.64
CA ALA A 467 -10.50 -11.01 -14.61
C ALA A 467 -10.71 -9.81 -15.54
N ALA A 468 -10.45 -8.61 -15.02
CA ALA A 468 -10.30 -7.44 -15.85
C ALA A 468 -9.08 -7.70 -16.75
N VAL A 469 -9.29 -8.43 -17.85
CA VAL A 469 -8.37 -8.43 -18.97
C VAL A 469 -8.33 -6.97 -19.40
N PRO A 470 -7.16 -6.30 -19.35
CA PRO A 470 -7.05 -4.96 -19.88
C PRO A 470 -7.66 -4.96 -21.26
N ILE A 471 -8.70 -4.16 -21.49
CA ILE A 471 -9.28 -4.01 -22.81
C ILE A 471 -8.11 -3.57 -23.69
N PRO A 472 -7.63 -4.39 -24.64
CA PRO A 472 -6.45 -4.01 -25.40
C PRO A 472 -6.77 -2.68 -26.09
N PRO A 473 -5.79 -1.77 -26.27
CA PRO A 473 -6.02 -0.48 -26.93
C PRO A 473 -6.75 -0.62 -28.29
N SER A 474 -6.62 -1.78 -28.94
CA SER A 474 -7.35 -2.15 -30.15
C SER A 474 -8.87 -2.23 -29.97
N ALA A 475 -9.39 -2.65 -28.83
CA ALA A 475 -10.82 -2.67 -28.56
C ALA A 475 -11.38 -1.24 -28.34
N TRP A 476 -10.59 -0.32 -27.77
CA TRP A 476 -10.93 1.11 -27.77
C TRP A 476 -10.94 1.72 -29.18
N LEU A 477 -9.99 1.33 -30.03
CA LEU A 477 -9.96 1.72 -31.45
C LEU A 477 -11.19 1.18 -32.21
N PHE A 478 -11.67 -0.01 -31.90
CA PHE A 478 -12.88 -0.57 -32.49
C PHE A 478 -14.14 0.18 -32.07
N VAL A 479 -14.28 0.51 -30.78
CA VAL A 479 -15.45 1.26 -30.27
C VAL A 479 -15.49 2.69 -30.82
N SER A 480 -14.34 3.35 -30.92
CA SER A 480 -14.23 4.69 -31.51
C SER A 480 -14.41 4.69 -33.03
N ALA A 481 -13.94 3.66 -33.75
CA ALA A 481 -14.22 3.49 -35.17
C ALA A 481 -15.71 3.24 -35.46
N LEU A 482 -16.39 2.44 -34.63
CA LEU A 482 -17.84 2.23 -34.70
C LEU A 482 -18.61 3.53 -34.46
N MET A 483 -18.26 4.31 -33.44
CA MET A 483 -18.87 5.62 -33.16
C MET A 483 -18.67 6.61 -34.32
N CYS A 484 -17.47 6.67 -34.91
CA CYS A 484 -17.21 7.49 -36.11
C CYS A 484 -18.04 7.05 -37.33
N LEU A 485 -18.26 5.75 -37.52
CA LEU A 485 -19.11 5.21 -38.60
C LEU A 485 -20.59 5.57 -38.43
N PHE A 486 -21.11 5.59 -37.19
CA PHE A 486 -22.48 6.02 -36.90
C PHE A 486 -22.67 7.54 -37.08
N VAL A 487 -21.69 8.35 -36.66
CA VAL A 487 -21.71 9.80 -36.87
C VAL A 487 -21.61 10.14 -38.37
N HIS A 488 -20.79 9.42 -39.15
CA HIS A 488 -20.69 9.63 -40.59
C HIS A 488 -21.97 9.26 -41.36
N ARG A 489 -22.70 8.21 -40.92
CA ARG A 489 -24.02 7.85 -41.49
C ARG A 489 -25.13 8.86 -41.14
N ALA A 490 -25.09 9.46 -39.95
CA ALA A 490 -26.06 10.48 -39.54
C ALA A 490 -25.87 11.81 -40.32
N VAL A 491 -24.62 12.18 -40.62
CA VAL A 491 -24.31 13.40 -41.38
C VAL A 491 -24.64 13.24 -42.88
N THR A 492 -24.41 12.06 -43.46
CA THR A 492 -24.70 11.80 -44.89
C THR A 492 -26.20 11.63 -45.20
N SER A 493 -27.01 11.18 -44.23
CA SER A 493 -28.47 11.12 -44.36
C SER A 493 -29.16 12.48 -44.20
N SER A 494 -28.51 13.43 -43.52
CA SER A 494 -29.01 14.80 -43.31
C SER A 494 -28.76 15.74 -44.50
N CYS A 495 -27.82 15.38 -45.40
CA CYS A 495 -27.42 16.23 -46.53
C CYS A 495 -28.16 15.92 -47.86
N ARG A 496 -29.15 15.01 -47.86
CA ARG A 496 -29.90 14.59 -49.07
C ARG A 496 -31.34 15.11 -49.16
N ARG A 497 -31.74 16.04 -48.31
CA ARG A 497 -33.01 16.77 -48.43
C ARG A 497 -32.73 18.26 -48.33
N TYR A 498 -32.38 18.90 -49.44
CA TYR A 498 -32.65 20.31 -49.76
C TYR A 498 -31.88 20.70 -51.02
N VAL A 499 -32.49 20.54 -52.20
CA VAL A 499 -32.46 21.51 -53.32
C VAL A 499 -33.73 21.24 -54.17
N PRO A 500 -34.47 22.26 -54.65
CA PRO A 500 -35.71 22.13 -55.43
C PRO A 500 -35.58 21.35 -56.75
#